data_AF-A0A2D0XTT3-F1
#
_entry.id   AF-A0A2D0XTT3-F1
#
_cell.length_a   1.000
_cell.length_b   1.000
_cell.length_c   1.000
_cell.angle_alpha   90.00
_cell.angle_beta   90.00
_cell.angle_gamma   90.00
#
_symmetry.space_group_name_H-M   'P 1'
#
loop_
_entity.id
_entity.type
_entity.pdbx_description
1 polymer ?
#
loop_
_entity_poly.entity_id
_entity_poly.type
_entity_poly.pdbx_seq_one_letter_code
_entity_poly.pdbx_strand_id
1 'polypeptide(L)'
;MFTSIVGNVFGFKALRALRLEDLRIPTAYAKTFQGPPHGIQVERDKLNKYGRPLLGCTIKPKLGLSAKNYGRAVYECLRGGLDFTKDDENVNSQPFMRWRDRFLFCAEAIYKAQAETGEIKGHYLNATAGTCKEMIKRAVFARELGVPIVMHDYL
;
A
#
# COMPACT_ATOMS: atom_id res chain seq x y z
N MET A 1 -6.15 -16.78 15.93
CA MET A 1 -5.00 -16.58 16.83
C MET A 1 -5.24 -15.44 17.82
N PHE A 2 -5.37 -14.18 17.37
CA PHE A 2 -5.48 -13.03 18.28
C PHE A 2 -6.70 -13.07 19.21
N THR A 3 -7.89 -13.45 18.72
CA THR A 3 -9.08 -13.61 19.58
C THR A 3 -8.81 -14.49 20.81
N SER A 4 -8.03 -15.56 20.64
CA SER A 4 -7.71 -16.49 21.73
C SER A 4 -6.64 -15.95 22.68
N ILE A 5 -5.59 -15.30 22.16
CA ILE A 5 -4.42 -14.90 22.96
C ILE A 5 -4.62 -13.55 23.63
N VAL A 6 -5.18 -12.57 22.92
CA VAL A 6 -5.25 -11.17 23.36
C VAL A 6 -6.69 -10.65 23.54
N GLY A 7 -7.71 -11.49 23.31
CA GLY A 7 -9.10 -11.05 23.33
C GLY A 7 -9.59 -10.52 24.68
N ASN A 8 -9.29 -11.23 25.77
CA ASN A 8 -9.87 -10.93 27.09
C ASN A 8 -8.84 -10.67 28.19
N VAL A 9 -7.64 -11.26 28.10
CA VAL A 9 -6.67 -11.30 29.21
C VAL A 9 -6.12 -9.92 29.60
N PHE A 10 -6.15 -8.95 28.68
CA PHE A 10 -5.71 -7.58 28.92
C PHE A 10 -6.68 -6.77 29.81
N GLY A 11 -7.92 -7.22 29.97
CA GLY A 11 -8.94 -6.57 30.80
C GLY A 11 -9.04 -7.13 32.22
N PHE A 12 -8.12 -8.01 32.64
CA PHE A 12 -8.18 -8.65 33.95
C PHE A 12 -7.96 -7.62 35.07
N LYS A 13 -8.93 -7.48 35.98
CA LYS A 13 -8.83 -6.58 37.15
C LYS A 13 -7.63 -6.86 38.06
N ALA A 14 -7.13 -8.10 38.05
CA ALA A 14 -5.97 -8.51 38.83
C ALA A 14 -4.63 -8.04 38.23
N LEU A 15 -4.62 -7.60 36.97
CA LEU A 15 -3.41 -7.13 36.29
C LEU A 15 -3.43 -5.60 36.22
N ARG A 16 -2.35 -4.95 36.65
CA ARG A 16 -2.19 -3.50 36.50
C ARG A 16 -1.89 -3.10 35.06
N ALA A 17 -1.12 -3.93 34.35
CA ALA A 17 -0.76 -3.77 32.95
C ALA A 17 -0.33 -5.13 32.39
N LEU A 18 -0.49 -5.31 31.08
CA LEU A 18 -0.04 -6.49 30.35
C LEU A 18 0.45 -6.06 28.95
N ARG A 19 1.54 -6.67 28.49
CA ARG A 19 2.06 -6.50 27.13
C ARG A 19 2.47 -7.86 26.57
N LEU A 20 2.00 -8.18 25.37
CA LEU A 20 2.46 -9.33 24.61
C LEU A 20 3.74 -8.94 23.87
N GLU A 21 4.87 -9.53 24.24
CA GLU A 21 6.19 -9.18 23.68
C GLU A 21 6.55 -10.01 22.44
N ASP A 22 6.26 -11.32 22.44
CA ASP A 22 6.62 -12.21 21.33
C ASP A 22 5.65 -13.41 21.22
N LEU A 23 5.60 -14.05 20.05
CA LEU A 23 4.86 -15.26 19.76
C LEU A 23 5.72 -16.23 18.95
N ARG A 24 6.02 -17.40 19.52
CA ARG A 24 6.56 -18.52 18.76
C ARG A 24 5.46 -19.16 17.90
N ILE A 25 5.51 -18.97 16.60
CA ILE A 25 4.60 -19.58 15.62
C ILE A 25 5.16 -20.93 15.13
N PRO A 26 4.54 -22.08 15.46
CA PRO A 26 5.05 -23.38 15.01
C PRO A 26 4.96 -23.53 13.49
N THR A 27 5.92 -24.23 12.89
CA THR A 27 5.96 -24.46 11.43
C THR A 27 4.67 -25.09 10.90
N ALA A 28 4.06 -26.02 11.65
CA ALA A 28 2.79 -26.65 11.27
C ALA A 28 1.64 -25.63 11.14
N TYR A 29 1.59 -24.62 12.02
CA TYR A 29 0.61 -23.54 11.93
C TYR A 29 1.00 -22.52 10.85
N ALA A 30 2.27 -22.10 10.78
CA ALA A 30 2.73 -21.14 9.79
C ALA A 30 2.46 -21.60 8.34
N LYS A 31 2.61 -22.91 8.07
CA LYS A 31 2.36 -23.51 6.74
C LYS A 31 0.89 -23.48 6.30
N THR A 32 -0.06 -23.11 7.15
CA THR A 32 -1.47 -22.96 6.76
C THR A 32 -1.78 -21.58 6.18
N PHE A 33 -0.79 -20.67 6.12
CA PHE A 33 -0.94 -19.32 5.60
C PHE A 33 -0.24 -19.18 4.25
N GLN A 34 -0.82 -18.38 3.37
CA GLN A 34 -0.18 -18.02 2.10
C GLN A 34 1.10 -17.20 2.32
N GLY A 35 1.09 -16.30 3.32
CA GLY A 35 2.18 -15.34 3.54
C GLY A 35 2.18 -14.19 2.54
N PRO A 36 3.32 -13.49 2.35
CA PRO A 36 3.45 -12.40 1.40
C PRO A 36 3.07 -12.85 -0.03
N PRO A 37 2.29 -12.07 -0.80
CA PRO A 37 1.91 -12.45 -2.16
C PRO A 37 3.09 -12.69 -3.12
N HIS A 38 4.23 -12.03 -2.87
CA HIS A 38 5.43 -12.13 -3.70
C HIS A 38 6.71 -12.25 -2.86
N GLY A 39 6.86 -11.39 -1.84
CA GLY A 39 8.08 -11.31 -1.04
C GLY A 39 9.23 -10.57 -1.74
N ILE A 40 10.36 -10.46 -1.05
CA ILE A 40 11.46 -9.55 -1.42
C ILE A 40 12.07 -9.91 -2.78
N GLN A 41 12.39 -11.19 -3.01
CA GLN A 41 13.09 -11.64 -4.21
C GLN A 41 12.21 -11.41 -5.44
N VAL A 42 10.96 -11.89 -5.41
CA VAL A 42 10.02 -11.76 -6.53
C VAL A 42 9.70 -10.30 -6.83
N GLU A 43 9.59 -9.43 -5.82
CA GLU A 43 9.40 -7.99 -6.03
C GLU A 43 10.59 -7.37 -6.77
N ARG A 44 11.83 -7.68 -6.36
CA ARG A 44 13.03 -7.19 -7.04
C ARG A 44 13.11 -7.68 -8.48
N ASP A 45 12.78 -8.94 -8.71
CA ASP A 45 12.80 -9.56 -10.04
C ASP A 45 11.78 -8.91 -10.98
N LYS A 46 10.54 -8.71 -10.50
CA LYS A 46 9.46 -8.07 -11.28
C LYS A 46 9.76 -6.60 -11.61
N LEU A 47 10.44 -5.89 -10.71
CA LEU A 47 10.77 -4.47 -10.89
C LEU A 47 12.11 -4.24 -11.59
N ASN A 48 12.91 -5.30 -11.76
CA ASN A 48 14.28 -5.24 -12.27
C ASN A 48 15.18 -4.26 -11.47
N LYS A 49 15.14 -4.33 -10.13
CA LYS A 49 15.86 -3.41 -9.22
C LYS A 49 16.70 -4.15 -8.17
N TYR A 50 18.02 -4.04 -8.29
CA TYR A 50 18.99 -4.80 -7.47
C TYR A 50 20.08 -3.91 -6.88
N GLY A 51 20.80 -4.43 -5.89
CA GLY A 51 22.00 -3.79 -5.33
C GLY A 51 21.77 -2.50 -4.52
N ARG A 52 20.53 -2.03 -4.41
CA ARG A 52 20.18 -0.83 -3.63
C ARG A 52 18.82 -0.97 -2.91
N PRO A 53 18.57 -0.15 -1.87
CA PRO A 53 17.23 0.10 -1.37
C PRO A 53 16.31 0.70 -2.44
N LEU A 54 15.00 0.44 -2.30
CA LEU A 54 13.97 1.11 -3.09
C LEU A 54 13.62 2.45 -2.44
N LEU A 55 13.45 3.50 -3.24
CA LEU A 55 13.13 4.84 -2.77
C LEU A 55 11.66 5.16 -3.02
N GLY A 56 10.98 5.64 -1.98
CA GLY A 56 9.56 6.00 -2.04
C GLY A 56 9.27 7.32 -1.34
N CYS A 57 8.18 8.01 -1.73
CA CYS A 57 7.66 9.16 -0.99
C CYS A 57 6.14 9.12 -0.83
N THR A 58 5.64 9.64 0.28
CA THR A 58 4.21 9.91 0.47
C THR A 58 3.88 11.28 -0.12
N ILE A 59 2.85 11.37 -0.97
CA ILE A 59 2.44 12.67 -1.52
C ILE A 59 1.90 13.55 -0.39
N LYS A 60 2.29 14.84 -0.44
CA LYS A 60 1.86 15.87 0.51
C LYS A 60 1.24 17.06 -0.25
N PRO A 61 0.34 17.84 0.39
CA PRO A 61 -0.21 17.65 1.73
C PRO A 61 -1.03 16.37 1.85
N LYS A 62 -1.18 15.88 3.09
CA LYS A 62 -1.83 14.59 3.39
C LYS A 62 -3.24 14.47 2.80
N LEU A 63 -4.02 15.56 2.84
CA LEU A 63 -5.36 15.66 2.24
C LEU A 63 -5.51 17.02 1.56
N GLY A 64 -6.51 17.16 0.70
CA GLY A 64 -6.91 18.44 0.10
C GLY A 64 -6.41 18.70 -1.33
N LEU A 65 -5.52 17.86 -1.87
CA LEU A 65 -5.22 17.89 -3.30
C LEU A 65 -6.38 17.31 -4.11
N SER A 66 -6.67 17.91 -5.27
CA SER A 66 -7.51 17.28 -6.30
C SER A 66 -6.78 16.12 -6.96
N ALA A 67 -7.51 15.16 -7.53
CA ALA A 67 -6.92 13.99 -8.20
C ALA A 67 -5.89 14.36 -9.28
N LYS A 68 -6.16 15.42 -10.06
CA LYS A 68 -5.24 15.89 -11.11
C LYS A 68 -3.94 16.46 -10.53
N ASN A 69 -4.04 17.31 -9.50
CA ASN A 69 -2.84 17.86 -8.85
C ASN A 69 -2.06 16.78 -8.10
N TYR A 70 -2.77 15.78 -7.56
CA TYR A 70 -2.16 14.60 -6.96
C TYR A 70 -1.33 13.80 -7.98
N GLY A 71 -1.90 13.50 -9.16
CA GLY A 71 -1.17 12.87 -10.27
C GLY A 71 0.04 13.68 -10.75
N ARG A 72 -0.07 15.02 -10.79
CA ARG A 72 1.08 15.90 -11.10
C ARG A 72 2.21 15.70 -10.09
N ALA A 73 1.92 15.73 -8.79
CA ALA A 73 2.94 15.49 -7.77
C ALA A 73 3.58 14.10 -7.88
N VAL A 74 2.77 13.07 -8.17
CA VAL A 74 3.27 11.70 -8.43
C VAL A 74 4.27 11.69 -9.59
N TYR A 75 3.92 12.30 -10.73
CA TYR A 75 4.80 12.35 -11.90
C TYR A 75 6.14 13.03 -11.59
N GLU A 76 6.12 14.22 -10.97
CA GLU A 76 7.33 14.98 -10.65
C GLU A 76 8.27 14.20 -9.72
N CYS A 77 7.72 13.51 -8.72
CA CYS A 77 8.50 12.68 -7.81
C CYS A 77 9.12 11.46 -8.51
N LEU A 78 8.36 10.76 -9.36
CA LEU A 78 8.83 9.55 -10.04
C LEU A 78 9.88 9.84 -11.11
N ARG A 79 9.67 10.88 -11.93
CA ARG A 79 10.66 11.29 -12.95
C ARG A 79 11.96 11.79 -12.31
N GLY A 80 11.89 12.31 -11.08
CA GLY A 80 13.04 12.76 -10.29
C GLY A 80 13.93 11.64 -9.74
N GLY A 81 13.61 10.37 -10.00
CA GLY A 81 14.46 9.22 -9.63
C GLY A 81 13.92 8.33 -8.52
N LEU A 82 12.73 8.62 -7.96
CA LEU A 82 12.09 7.69 -7.04
C LEU A 82 11.59 6.44 -7.78
N ASP A 83 11.57 5.31 -7.08
CA ASP A 83 10.96 4.07 -7.58
C ASP A 83 9.45 4.11 -7.39
N PHE A 84 9.03 4.68 -6.26
CA PHE A 84 7.64 4.72 -5.84
C PHE A 84 7.20 6.08 -5.31
N THR A 85 5.89 6.28 -5.39
CA THR A 85 5.16 7.24 -4.56
C THR A 85 4.00 6.53 -3.88
N LYS A 86 3.38 7.11 -2.85
CA LYS A 86 2.23 6.49 -2.18
C LYS A 86 1.12 7.46 -1.81
N ASP A 87 -0.09 6.93 -1.83
CA ASP A 87 -1.21 7.43 -1.04
C ASP A 87 -0.81 7.54 0.44
N ASP A 88 -1.28 8.58 1.10
CA ASP A 88 -1.24 8.64 2.57
C ASP A 88 -2.30 7.67 3.12
N GLU A 89 -2.10 7.09 4.30
CA GLU A 89 -3.01 6.10 4.89
C GLU A 89 -4.45 6.64 5.05
N ASN A 90 -4.60 7.97 5.22
CA ASN A 90 -5.93 8.58 5.31
C ASN A 90 -6.51 8.97 3.94
N VAL A 91 -5.82 8.76 2.82
CA VAL A 91 -6.32 9.02 1.46
C VAL A 91 -7.09 7.80 0.98
N ASN A 92 -8.42 7.90 0.98
CA ASN A 92 -9.32 6.82 0.59
C ASN A 92 -10.21 7.28 -0.56
N SER A 93 -11.41 7.76 -0.26
CA SER A 93 -12.33 8.35 -1.26
C SER A 93 -13.13 9.49 -0.66
N GLN A 94 -12.48 10.64 -0.53
CA GLN A 94 -13.04 11.84 0.07
C GLN A 94 -13.79 12.71 -0.96
N PRO A 95 -14.64 13.66 -0.51
CA PRO A 95 -15.34 14.57 -1.42
C PRO A 95 -14.44 15.35 -2.38
N PHE A 96 -13.26 15.79 -1.93
CA PHE A 96 -12.31 16.56 -2.75
C PHE A 96 -11.48 15.71 -3.72
N MET A 97 -11.46 14.38 -3.53
CA MET A 97 -10.69 13.45 -4.36
C MET A 97 -11.27 12.04 -4.26
N ARG A 98 -12.12 11.67 -5.23
CA ARG A 98 -12.66 10.31 -5.33
C ARG A 98 -11.57 9.35 -5.80
N TRP A 99 -11.60 8.13 -5.27
CA TRP A 99 -10.55 7.14 -5.49
C TRP A 99 -10.33 6.81 -6.97
N ARG A 100 -11.41 6.70 -7.75
CA ARG A 100 -11.32 6.30 -9.16
C ARG A 100 -10.60 7.35 -10.01
N ASP A 101 -10.90 8.63 -9.78
CA ASP A 101 -10.23 9.74 -10.48
C ASP A 101 -8.75 9.80 -10.10
N ARG A 102 -8.43 9.62 -8.80
CA ARG A 102 -7.05 9.54 -8.34
C ARG A 102 -6.29 8.40 -9.01
N PHE A 103 -6.88 7.21 -9.08
CA PHE A 103 -6.25 6.04 -9.70
C PHE A 103 -5.93 6.30 -11.17
N LEU A 104 -6.84 6.93 -11.91
CA LEU A 104 -6.63 7.30 -13.31
C LEU A 104 -5.44 8.26 -13.49
N PHE A 105 -5.42 9.39 -12.77
CA PHE A 105 -4.34 10.38 -12.90
C PHE A 105 -3.00 9.86 -12.37
N CYS A 106 -3.00 8.99 -11.35
CA CYS A 106 -1.78 8.34 -10.87
C CYS A 106 -1.24 7.32 -11.88
N ALA A 107 -2.12 6.52 -12.51
CA ALA A 107 -1.69 5.59 -13.54
C ALA A 107 -1.08 6.33 -14.74
N GLU A 108 -1.70 7.42 -15.19
CA GLU A 108 -1.12 8.30 -16.22
C GLU A 108 0.27 8.80 -15.81
N ALA A 109 0.41 9.30 -14.59
CA ALA A 109 1.68 9.79 -14.05
C ALA A 109 2.78 8.72 -13.97
N ILE A 110 2.43 7.51 -13.53
CA ILE A 110 3.34 6.35 -13.47
C ILE A 110 3.89 6.05 -14.86
N TYR A 111 3.00 5.85 -15.84
CA TYR A 111 3.42 5.46 -17.19
C TYR A 111 4.18 6.58 -17.90
N LYS A 112 3.80 7.84 -17.67
CA LYS A 112 4.54 9.00 -18.19
C LYS A 112 5.98 9.03 -17.64
N ALA A 113 6.16 8.90 -16.33
CA ALA A 113 7.49 8.90 -15.71
C ALA A 113 8.32 7.66 -16.11
N GLN A 114 7.69 6.49 -16.22
CA GLN A 114 8.34 5.27 -16.67
C GLN A 114 8.83 5.39 -18.12
N ALA A 115 8.02 5.94 -19.02
CA ALA A 115 8.41 6.18 -20.41
C ALA A 115 9.57 7.18 -20.52
N GLU A 116 9.58 8.22 -19.69
CA GLU A 116 10.63 9.25 -19.69
C GLU A 116 11.97 8.74 -19.11
N THR A 117 11.92 7.93 -18.06
CA THR A 117 13.13 7.49 -17.33
C THR A 117 13.67 6.14 -17.80
N GLY A 118 12.86 5.33 -18.48
CA GLY A 118 13.21 3.96 -18.86
C GLY A 118 13.20 2.96 -17.69
N GLU A 119 12.86 3.39 -16.47
CA GLU A 119 12.78 2.51 -15.30
C GLU A 119 11.33 2.18 -14.94
N ILE A 120 11.08 0.96 -14.44
CA ILE A 120 9.79 0.60 -13.87
C ILE A 120 9.47 1.50 -12.67
N LYS A 121 8.29 2.12 -12.69
CA LYS A 121 7.77 3.00 -11.62
C LYS A 121 6.48 2.44 -11.03
N GLY A 122 6.15 2.86 -9.81
CA GLY A 122 4.87 2.50 -9.19
C GLY A 122 4.31 3.59 -8.28
N HIS A 123 3.02 3.48 -8.01
CA HIS A 123 2.37 4.25 -6.97
C HIS A 123 1.54 3.30 -6.11
N TYR A 124 1.73 3.32 -4.79
CA TYR A 124 0.93 2.54 -3.86
C TYR A 124 -0.49 3.12 -3.77
N LEU A 125 -1.38 2.65 -4.64
CA LEU A 125 -2.78 3.05 -4.67
C LEU A 125 -3.55 2.44 -3.49
N ASN A 126 -4.17 3.28 -2.65
CA ASN A 126 -4.83 2.84 -1.42
C ASN A 126 -6.19 2.17 -1.67
N ALA A 127 -6.25 0.88 -1.39
CA ALA A 127 -7.45 0.05 -1.49
C ALA A 127 -8.30 0.05 -0.20
N THR A 128 -7.82 0.61 0.91
CA THR A 128 -8.55 0.66 2.20
C THR A 128 -9.95 1.24 2.03
N ALA A 129 -10.97 0.52 2.49
CA ALA A 129 -12.36 0.92 2.36
C ALA A 129 -13.20 0.44 3.55
N GLY A 130 -14.35 1.07 3.77
CA GLY A 130 -15.25 0.69 4.87
C GLY A 130 -15.93 -0.68 4.70
N THR A 131 -15.82 -1.31 3.53
CA THR A 131 -16.31 -2.69 3.30
C THR A 131 -15.34 -3.46 2.42
N CYS A 132 -15.30 -4.78 2.59
CA CYS A 132 -14.50 -5.68 1.74
C CYS A 132 -14.87 -5.57 0.26
N LYS A 133 -16.17 -5.41 -0.06
CA LYS A 133 -16.64 -5.26 -1.44
C LYS A 133 -16.04 -4.03 -2.13
N GLU A 134 -16.04 -2.89 -1.44
CA GLU A 134 -15.43 -1.67 -1.98
C GLU A 134 -13.91 -1.77 -2.04
N MET A 135 -13.27 -2.41 -1.06
CA MET A 135 -11.82 -2.67 -1.09
C MET A 135 -11.42 -3.48 -2.33
N ILE A 136 -12.10 -4.60 -2.57
CA ILE A 136 -11.85 -5.46 -3.73
C ILE A 136 -12.13 -4.71 -5.04
N LYS A 137 -13.19 -3.91 -5.11
CA LYS A 137 -13.49 -3.09 -6.29
C LYS A 137 -12.34 -2.15 -6.65
N ARG A 138 -11.69 -1.54 -5.66
CA ARG A 138 -10.49 -0.70 -5.90
C ARG A 138 -9.31 -1.52 -6.39
N ALA A 139 -9.04 -2.65 -5.76
CA ALA A 139 -7.95 -3.55 -6.18
C ALA A 139 -8.15 -4.07 -7.60
N VAL A 140 -9.38 -4.42 -7.99
CA VAL A 140 -9.73 -4.84 -9.36
C VAL A 140 -9.48 -3.70 -10.35
N PHE A 141 -9.88 -2.48 -10.04
CA PHE A 141 -9.62 -1.35 -10.93
C PHE A 141 -8.11 -1.05 -11.07
N ALA A 142 -7.34 -1.14 -9.99
CA ALA A 142 -5.87 -1.02 -10.07
C ALA A 142 -5.26 -2.12 -10.97
N ARG A 143 -5.78 -3.36 -10.88
CA ARG A 143 -5.39 -4.46 -11.78
C ARG A 143 -5.73 -4.15 -13.24
N GLU A 144 -6.92 -3.64 -13.51
CA GLU A 144 -7.34 -3.23 -14.87
C GLU A 144 -6.45 -2.13 -15.45
N LEU A 145 -5.96 -1.21 -14.61
CA LEU A 145 -5.00 -0.18 -14.99
C LEU A 145 -3.59 -0.71 -15.22
N GLY A 146 -3.29 -1.97 -14.85
CA GLY A 146 -1.98 -2.59 -15.07
C GLY A 146 -0.86 -2.08 -14.16
N VAL A 147 -1.19 -1.38 -13.07
CA VAL A 147 -0.18 -0.83 -12.15
C VAL A 147 0.45 -1.94 -11.29
N PRO A 148 1.72 -1.80 -10.87
CA PRO A 148 2.43 -2.92 -10.24
C PRO A 148 2.09 -3.14 -8.76
N ILE A 149 1.46 -2.17 -8.08
CA ILE A 149 1.36 -2.19 -6.63
C ILE A 149 0.15 -1.41 -6.08
N VAL A 150 -0.38 -1.87 -4.95
CA VAL A 150 -1.46 -1.24 -4.16
C VAL A 150 -1.06 -1.23 -2.68
N MET A 151 -1.76 -0.48 -1.84
CA MET A 151 -1.61 -0.52 -0.38
C MET A 151 -2.93 -0.76 0.35
N HIS A 152 -2.83 -1.21 1.60
CA HIS A 152 -3.95 -1.49 2.48
C HIS A 152 -3.52 -1.24 3.94
N ASP A 153 -4.40 -0.60 4.71
CA ASP A 153 -4.23 -0.38 6.15
C ASP A 153 -4.84 -1.58 6.89
N TYR A 154 -3.98 -2.48 7.38
CA TYR A 154 -4.38 -3.85 7.77
C TYR A 154 -4.97 -3.98 9.18
N LEU A 155 -4.87 -2.94 10.02
CA LEU A 155 -5.40 -2.89 11.38
C LEU A 155 -6.72 -2.09 11.39
#